data_AF-A0A495IZH1-F1
#
_entry.id   AF-A0A495IZH1-F1
#
_cell.length_a   1.000
_cell.length_b   1.000
_cell.length_c   1.000
_cell.angle_alpha   90.00
_cell.angle_beta   90.00
_cell.angle_gamma   90.00
#
_symmetry.space_group_name_H-M   'P 1'
#
loop_
_entity.id
_entity.type
_entity.pdbx_description
1 polymer ?
#
loop_
_entity_poly.entity_id
_entity_poly.type
_entity_poly.pdbx_seq_one_letter_code
_entity_poly.pdbx_strand_id
1 'polypeptide(L)'
;MLLIAMVSCCCAVFAQKFVPKIEAGTEMTYTVSMNGESIQFQLNVNSIGDSVKMTWEVAKYGSGQYVMAAQSLENGNKMTLQAPEPDETTKLSNSETMVFISRSAYKSIAKNQEMEFDNLKYILTKDATPAIKIDNKELDVLHAISTDGKNEMWVLNNPAFPLICKTKNGTAGASFTLQSIR
;
A
#
# COMPACT_ATOMS: atom_id res chain seq x y z
N MET A 1 -52.53 31.62 16.03
CA MET A 1 -51.49 31.65 14.97
C MET A 1 -50.32 30.83 15.49
N LEU A 2 -50.17 29.58 15.02
CA LEU A 2 -49.17 28.64 15.56
C LEU A 2 -47.90 28.74 14.69
N LEU A 3 -46.78 29.13 15.28
CA LEU A 3 -45.48 29.20 14.62
C LEU A 3 -44.82 27.81 14.69
N ILE A 4 -44.59 27.16 13.55
CA ILE A 4 -43.81 25.92 13.48
C ILE A 4 -42.35 26.32 13.21
N ALA A 5 -41.48 26.12 14.19
CA ALA A 5 -40.04 26.25 14.05
C ALA A 5 -39.47 24.98 13.40
N MET A 6 -38.96 25.09 12.18
CA MET A 6 -38.30 24.01 11.47
C MET A 6 -36.82 23.99 11.88
N VAL A 7 -36.46 23.09 12.80
CA VAL A 7 -35.07 22.85 13.20
C VAL A 7 -34.40 22.00 12.13
N SER A 8 -33.63 22.65 11.26
CA SER A 8 -32.76 21.97 10.29
C SER A 8 -31.54 21.42 11.03
N CYS A 9 -31.55 20.12 11.33
CA CYS A 9 -30.43 19.42 11.92
C CYS A 9 -29.37 19.17 10.83
N CYS A 10 -28.33 20.01 10.78
CA CYS A 10 -27.14 19.75 9.97
C CYS A 10 -26.33 18.62 10.64
N CYS A 11 -26.71 17.36 10.41
CA CYS A 11 -25.83 16.24 10.73
C CYS A 11 -24.64 16.28 9.79
N ALA A 12 -23.46 16.65 10.31
CA ALA A 12 -22.20 16.45 9.61
C ALA A 12 -22.01 14.95 9.38
N VAL A 13 -22.23 14.49 8.14
CA VAL A 13 -21.91 13.12 7.75
C VAL A 13 -20.40 13.03 7.66
N PHE A 14 -19.77 12.46 8.68
CA PHE A 14 -18.36 12.07 8.58
C PHE A 14 -18.27 10.97 7.53
N ALA A 15 -17.57 11.25 6.43
CA ALA A 15 -17.31 10.24 5.41
C ALA A 15 -16.49 9.10 6.03
N GLN A 16 -17.03 7.89 6.03
CA GLN A 16 -16.33 6.71 6.53
C GLN A 16 -15.11 6.44 5.64
N LYS A 17 -13.96 6.18 6.26
CA LYS A 17 -12.74 5.82 5.52
C LYS A 17 -12.95 4.52 4.75
N PHE A 18 -12.36 4.46 3.57
CA PHE A 18 -12.52 3.41 2.58
C PHE A 18 -11.38 2.39 2.67
N VAL A 19 -11.72 1.10 2.66
CA VAL A 19 -10.77 0.00 2.54
C VAL A 19 -11.11 -0.77 1.26
N PRO A 20 -10.36 -0.60 0.16
CA PRO A 20 -10.57 -1.40 -1.05
C PRO A 20 -10.27 -2.87 -0.78
N LYS A 21 -11.07 -3.74 -1.38
CA LYS A 21 -10.79 -5.16 -1.44
C LYS A 21 -9.70 -5.38 -2.50
N ILE A 22 -8.66 -6.13 -2.15
CA ILE A 22 -7.60 -6.52 -3.08
C ILE A 22 -7.82 -7.98 -3.44
N GLU A 23 -8.05 -8.25 -4.72
CA GLU A 23 -8.30 -9.59 -5.23
C GLU A 23 -7.82 -9.74 -6.68
N ALA A 24 -7.97 -10.93 -7.26
CA ALA A 24 -7.66 -11.11 -8.67
C ALA A 24 -8.53 -10.16 -9.53
N GLY A 25 -7.90 -9.45 -10.45
CA GLY A 25 -8.51 -8.40 -11.26
C GLY A 25 -8.32 -6.99 -10.70
N THR A 26 -7.87 -6.81 -9.46
CA THR A 26 -7.58 -5.47 -8.92
C THR A 26 -6.47 -4.79 -9.72
N GLU A 27 -6.73 -3.57 -10.17
CA GLU A 27 -5.79 -2.73 -10.90
C GLU A 27 -5.33 -1.57 -10.01
N MET A 28 -4.03 -1.31 -9.98
CA MET A 28 -3.41 -0.27 -9.18
C MET A 28 -2.44 0.52 -10.04
N THR A 29 -2.42 1.83 -9.83
CA THR A 29 -1.42 2.71 -10.44
C THR A 29 -0.64 3.41 -9.35
N TYR A 30 0.67 3.28 -9.40
CA TYR A 30 1.60 3.95 -8.50
C TYR A 30 2.40 5.01 -9.26
N THR A 31 2.61 6.15 -8.61
CA THR A 31 3.77 6.99 -8.94
C THR A 31 4.95 6.47 -8.12
N VAL A 32 6.04 6.09 -8.79
CA VAL A 32 7.31 5.73 -8.15
C VAL A 32 8.30 6.85 -8.43
N SER A 33 8.82 7.47 -7.36
CA SER A 33 9.75 8.59 -7.43
C SER A 33 11.10 8.23 -6.84
N MET A 34 12.18 8.45 -7.59
CA MET A 34 13.56 8.20 -7.16
C MET A 34 14.49 9.22 -7.78
N ASN A 35 15.41 9.79 -7.01
CA ASN A 35 16.40 10.78 -7.49
C ASN A 35 15.82 11.98 -8.27
N GLY A 36 14.59 12.41 -7.94
CA GLY A 36 13.91 13.53 -8.60
C GLY A 36 13.14 13.15 -9.88
N GLU A 37 13.26 11.91 -10.34
CA GLU A 37 12.45 11.38 -11.45
C GLU A 37 11.20 10.69 -10.91
N SER A 38 10.16 10.59 -11.74
CA SER A 38 8.92 9.90 -11.39
C SER A 38 8.37 9.14 -12.58
N ILE A 39 7.99 7.88 -12.36
CA ILE A 39 7.38 7.01 -13.36
C ILE A 39 6.02 6.52 -12.87
N GLN A 40 5.11 6.28 -13.82
CA GLN A 40 3.86 5.58 -13.55
C GLN A 40 4.10 4.08 -13.67
N PHE A 41 3.80 3.36 -12.60
CA PHE A 41 3.97 1.93 -12.46
C PHE A 41 2.59 1.30 -12.23
N GLN A 42 2.07 0.62 -13.25
CA GLN A 42 0.78 -0.05 -13.19
C GLN A 42 0.97 -1.48 -12.71
N LEU A 43 0.04 -1.96 -11.89
CA LEU A 43 -0.01 -3.31 -11.34
C LEU A 43 -1.41 -3.88 -11.50
N ASN A 44 -1.50 -5.09 -12.05
CA ASN A 44 -2.72 -5.88 -12.09
C ASN A 44 -2.52 -7.15 -11.27
N VAL A 45 -3.37 -7.38 -10.28
CA VAL A 45 -3.33 -8.59 -9.45
C VAL A 45 -3.93 -9.75 -10.25
N ASN A 46 -3.12 -10.72 -10.63
CA ASN A 46 -3.60 -11.89 -11.38
C ASN A 46 -4.12 -12.99 -10.45
N SER A 47 -3.51 -13.18 -9.28
CA SER A 47 -3.95 -14.16 -8.29
C SER A 47 -3.50 -13.83 -6.88
N ILE A 48 -4.28 -14.25 -5.88
CA ILE A 48 -3.93 -14.29 -4.46
C ILE A 48 -4.38 -15.67 -3.93
N GLY A 49 -3.49 -16.40 -3.25
CA GLY A 49 -3.74 -17.77 -2.80
C GLY A 49 -2.41 -18.51 -2.65
N ASP A 50 -2.22 -19.60 -3.39
CA ASP A 50 -0.96 -20.36 -3.45
C ASP A 50 0.25 -19.49 -3.82
N SER A 51 0.01 -18.45 -4.62
CA SER A 51 0.97 -17.40 -4.93
C SER A 51 0.26 -16.07 -5.15
N VAL A 52 0.95 -14.98 -4.84
CA VAL A 52 0.55 -13.64 -5.26
C VAL A 52 1.24 -13.37 -6.60
N LYS A 53 0.45 -13.22 -7.66
CA LYS A 53 0.95 -12.91 -9.00
C LYS A 53 0.46 -11.53 -9.40
N MET A 54 1.38 -10.69 -9.88
CA MET A 54 1.04 -9.37 -10.37
C MET A 54 1.71 -9.13 -11.72
N THR A 55 0.93 -8.68 -12.69
CA THR A 55 1.46 -8.14 -13.94
C THR A 55 1.80 -6.67 -13.69
N TRP A 56 2.97 -6.25 -14.13
CA TRP A 56 3.39 -4.85 -14.07
C TRP A 56 3.48 -4.27 -15.48
N GLU A 57 3.26 -2.97 -15.60
CA GLU A 57 3.46 -2.20 -16.83
C GLU A 57 4.05 -0.83 -16.53
N VAL A 58 5.05 -0.44 -17.32
CA VAL A 58 5.60 0.92 -17.37
C VAL A 58 5.58 1.39 -18.82
N ALA A 59 4.87 2.48 -19.07
CA ALA A 59 4.72 3.03 -20.41
C ALA A 59 6.09 3.27 -21.08
N LYS A 60 6.23 2.80 -22.32
CA LYS A 60 7.47 2.85 -23.14
C LYS A 60 8.65 2.02 -22.64
N TYR A 61 8.56 1.40 -21.47
CA TYR A 61 9.57 0.46 -20.97
C TYR A 61 9.17 -0.99 -21.25
N GLY A 62 7.93 -1.35 -20.93
CA GLY A 62 7.40 -2.69 -21.17
C GLY A 62 6.48 -3.17 -20.05
N SER A 63 6.24 -4.47 -20.05
CA SER A 63 5.43 -5.16 -19.05
C SER A 63 6.06 -6.50 -18.70
N GLY A 64 5.68 -7.08 -17.56
CA GLY A 64 6.13 -8.40 -17.15
C GLY A 64 5.37 -8.87 -15.92
N GLN A 65 5.90 -9.86 -15.21
CA GLN A 65 5.21 -10.44 -14.06
C GLN A 65 6.10 -10.57 -12.83
N TYR A 66 5.52 -10.29 -11.66
CA TYR A 66 6.06 -10.71 -10.38
C TYR A 66 5.29 -11.93 -9.87
N VAL A 67 6.03 -12.93 -9.39
CA VAL A 67 5.48 -14.10 -8.71
C VAL A 67 6.09 -14.18 -7.32
N MET A 68 5.22 -14.07 -6.32
CA MET A 68 5.56 -14.17 -4.90
C MET A 68 4.88 -15.41 -4.33
N ALA A 69 5.60 -16.19 -3.52
CA ALA A 69 5.02 -17.34 -2.84
C ALA A 69 3.94 -16.88 -1.85
N ALA A 70 2.99 -17.75 -1.49
CA ALA A 70 2.06 -17.50 -0.38
C ALA A 70 2.80 -17.07 0.90
N GLN A 71 4.00 -17.64 1.13
CA GLN A 71 4.85 -17.29 2.27
C GLN A 71 5.29 -15.82 2.28
N SER A 72 5.42 -15.16 1.12
CA SER A 72 5.71 -13.73 1.05
C SER A 72 4.57 -12.90 1.64
N LEU A 73 3.32 -13.25 1.35
CA LEU A 73 2.15 -12.57 1.93
C LEU A 73 2.00 -12.89 3.42
N GLU A 74 2.35 -14.11 3.86
CA GLU A 74 2.24 -14.46 5.27
C GLU A 74 3.37 -13.88 6.13
N ASN A 75 4.61 -13.95 5.66
CA ASN A 75 5.82 -13.73 6.46
C ASN A 75 6.94 -12.95 5.76
N GLY A 76 6.70 -12.39 4.56
CA GLY A 76 7.67 -11.51 3.91
C GLY A 76 8.06 -10.34 4.80
N ASN A 77 9.36 -10.01 4.81
CA ASN A 77 9.93 -8.99 5.69
C ASN A 77 10.74 -7.93 4.95
N LYS A 78 10.80 -8.01 3.62
CA LYS A 78 11.35 -6.97 2.77
C LYS A 78 10.50 -6.77 1.52
N MET A 79 10.47 -5.55 1.01
CA MET A 79 9.99 -5.23 -0.31
C MET A 79 11.17 -5.24 -1.27
N THR A 80 10.94 -5.69 -2.51
CA THR A 80 11.96 -5.66 -3.56
C THR A 80 11.52 -4.70 -4.65
N LEU A 81 12.47 -3.86 -5.07
CA LEU A 81 12.30 -2.86 -6.12
C LEU A 81 13.20 -3.12 -7.32
N GLN A 82 13.56 -4.39 -7.53
CA GLN A 82 14.37 -4.78 -8.67
C GLN A 82 13.62 -4.41 -9.95
N ALA A 83 14.27 -3.59 -10.80
CA ALA A 83 13.80 -3.31 -12.15
C ALA A 83 13.58 -4.66 -12.86
N PRO A 84 12.33 -5.00 -13.19
CA PRO A 84 12.01 -6.26 -13.84
C PRO A 84 12.35 -6.16 -15.33
N GLU A 85 12.82 -7.27 -15.90
CA GLU A 85 13.03 -7.35 -17.35
C GLU A 85 11.67 -7.44 -18.07
N PRO A 86 11.42 -6.64 -19.11
CA PRO A 86 10.22 -6.77 -19.94
C PRO A 86 10.06 -8.19 -20.49
N ASP A 87 8.80 -8.61 -20.64
CA ASP A 87 8.37 -9.92 -21.15
C ASP A 87 8.80 -11.13 -20.30
N GLU A 88 9.38 -10.88 -19.11
CA GLU A 88 9.87 -11.92 -18.20
C GLU A 88 9.03 -12.06 -16.92
N THR A 89 9.17 -13.24 -16.31
CA THR A 89 8.62 -13.51 -14.97
C THR A 89 9.71 -13.42 -13.91
N THR A 90 9.61 -12.40 -13.06
CA THR A 90 10.46 -12.22 -11.88
C THR A 90 9.88 -12.97 -10.69
N LYS A 91 10.56 -14.05 -10.27
CA LYS A 91 10.20 -14.78 -9.05
C LYS A 91 10.92 -14.18 -7.85
N LEU A 92 10.15 -13.71 -6.88
CA LEU A 92 10.67 -13.18 -5.62
C LEU A 92 10.90 -14.32 -4.62
N SER A 93 11.89 -14.16 -3.74
CA SER A 93 12.12 -15.12 -2.67
C SER A 93 11.00 -15.07 -1.62
N ASN A 94 10.91 -16.09 -0.77
CA ASN A 94 9.83 -16.21 0.22
C ASN A 94 9.81 -15.08 1.27
N SER A 95 10.89 -14.31 1.41
CA SER A 95 10.97 -13.16 2.31
C SER A 95 10.66 -11.83 1.60
N GLU A 96 10.52 -11.85 0.28
CA GLU A 96 10.33 -10.66 -0.55
C GLU A 96 8.87 -10.48 -0.96
N THR A 97 8.46 -9.22 -0.97
CA THR A 97 7.13 -8.75 -1.33
C THR A 97 7.23 -7.65 -2.40
N MET A 98 6.11 -7.31 -3.01
CA MET A 98 5.97 -6.17 -3.92
C MET A 98 4.72 -5.39 -3.52
N VAL A 99 4.87 -4.11 -3.20
CA VAL A 99 3.81 -3.16 -2.81
C VAL A 99 2.93 -3.53 -1.61
N PHE A 100 3.27 -4.54 -0.80
CA PHE A 100 2.55 -4.87 0.43
C PHE A 100 3.51 -5.26 1.56
N ILE A 101 3.08 -5.10 2.81
CA ILE A 101 3.72 -5.79 3.93
C ILE A 101 3.03 -7.12 4.19
N SER A 102 3.73 -8.07 4.79
CA SER A 102 3.13 -9.35 5.14
C SER A 102 2.05 -9.24 6.21
N ARG A 103 1.20 -10.26 6.31
CA ARG A 103 0.18 -10.40 7.34
C ARG A 103 0.80 -10.46 8.73
N SER A 104 1.97 -11.06 8.91
CA SER A 104 2.67 -11.07 10.19
C SER A 104 3.19 -9.68 10.58
N ALA A 105 3.76 -8.92 9.64
CA ALA A 105 4.18 -7.53 9.86
C ALA A 105 2.98 -6.64 10.21
N TYR A 106 1.86 -6.76 9.47
CA TYR A 106 0.61 -6.07 9.77
C TYR A 106 0.08 -6.41 11.17
N LYS A 107 0.03 -7.70 11.52
CA LYS A 107 -0.39 -8.13 12.87
C LYS A 107 0.50 -7.53 13.96
N SER A 108 1.81 -7.45 13.72
CA SER A 108 2.75 -6.83 14.66
C SER A 108 2.44 -5.35 14.86
N ILE A 109 2.33 -4.56 13.78
CA ILE A 109 2.07 -3.12 13.93
C ILE A 109 0.68 -2.83 14.49
N ALA A 110 -0.33 -3.62 14.15
CA ALA A 110 -1.68 -3.47 14.68
C ALA A 110 -1.77 -3.79 16.19
N LYS A 111 -1.02 -4.81 16.66
CA LYS A 111 -1.05 -5.27 18.06
C LYS A 111 -0.04 -4.56 18.95
N ASN A 112 1.19 -4.46 18.50
CA ASN A 112 2.34 -4.00 19.27
C ASN A 112 2.69 -2.53 18.98
N GLN A 113 2.01 -1.90 18.01
CA GLN A 113 2.34 -0.56 17.51
C GLN A 113 3.72 -0.46 16.87
N GLU A 114 4.33 -1.59 16.52
CA GLU A 114 5.63 -1.67 15.87
C GLU A 114 5.74 -2.90 14.95
N MET A 115 6.59 -2.80 13.93
CA MET A 115 6.95 -3.91 13.05
C MET A 115 8.40 -3.81 12.59
N GLU A 116 8.97 -4.93 12.19
CA GLU A 116 10.23 -4.98 11.43
C GLU A 116 9.92 -5.23 9.96
N PHE A 117 10.46 -4.39 9.09
CA PHE A 117 10.31 -4.52 7.64
C PHE A 117 11.46 -3.79 6.94
N ASP A 118 11.99 -4.32 5.83
CA ASP A 118 13.16 -3.79 5.13
C ASP A 118 14.40 -3.59 6.03
N ASN A 119 14.58 -4.47 7.02
CA ASN A 119 15.61 -4.34 8.07
C ASN A 119 15.53 -3.04 8.89
N LEU A 120 14.37 -2.40 8.90
CA LEU A 120 14.06 -1.22 9.70
C LEU A 120 12.97 -1.56 10.71
N LYS A 121 13.09 -0.96 11.90
CA LYS A 121 12.00 -0.95 12.88
C LYS A 121 11.11 0.25 12.61
N TYR A 122 9.82 0.00 12.38
CA TYR A 122 8.79 1.01 12.20
C TYR A 122 7.89 1.08 13.41
N ILE A 123 7.52 2.29 13.83
CA ILE A 123 6.59 2.57 14.92
C ILE A 123 5.35 3.23 14.33
N LEU A 124 4.16 2.77 14.74
CA LEU A 124 2.88 3.39 14.39
C LEU A 124 2.83 4.81 14.98
N THR A 125 2.61 5.82 14.15
CA THR A 125 2.42 7.19 14.66
C THR A 125 0.97 7.43 15.09
N LYS A 126 0.80 8.30 16.09
CA LYS A 126 -0.48 8.83 16.54
C LYS A 126 -0.75 10.24 16.00
N ASP A 127 0.21 10.81 15.28
CA ASP A 127 0.09 12.14 14.71
C ASP A 127 -0.99 12.15 13.62
N ALA A 128 -1.59 13.32 13.42
CA ALA A 128 -2.56 13.50 12.35
C ALA A 128 -1.89 13.26 11.00
N THR A 129 -2.20 12.12 10.40
CA THR A 129 -1.72 11.75 9.08
C THR A 129 -2.54 12.48 8.00
N PRO A 130 -1.90 13.11 7.00
CA PRO A 130 -2.60 13.62 5.84
C PRO A 130 -3.40 12.50 5.15
N ALA A 131 -4.69 12.76 4.92
CA ALA A 131 -5.57 11.83 4.23
C ALA A 131 -5.00 11.41 2.87
N ILE A 132 -4.87 10.10 2.63
CA ILE A 132 -4.62 9.57 1.29
C ILE A 132 -5.99 9.40 0.62
N LYS A 133 -6.22 10.14 -0.48
CA LYS A 133 -7.48 10.10 -1.20
C LYS A 133 -7.31 9.45 -2.57
N ILE A 134 -8.20 8.53 -2.89
CA ILE A 134 -8.35 7.95 -4.23
C ILE A 134 -9.80 8.10 -4.63
N ASP A 135 -10.06 8.69 -5.81
CA ASP A 135 -11.41 8.95 -6.32
C ASP A 135 -12.33 9.63 -5.29
N ASN A 136 -11.79 10.66 -4.62
CA ASN A 136 -12.42 11.41 -3.52
C ASN A 136 -12.79 10.60 -2.26
N LYS A 137 -12.39 9.34 -2.17
CA LYS A 137 -12.51 8.50 -0.97
C LYS A 137 -11.21 8.53 -0.18
N GLU A 138 -11.30 8.87 1.10
CA GLU A 138 -10.16 8.78 2.01
C GLU A 138 -9.92 7.32 2.39
N LEU A 139 -8.69 6.84 2.21
CA LEU A 139 -8.29 5.48 2.58
C LEU A 139 -8.12 5.35 4.09
N ASP A 140 -8.51 4.20 4.64
CA ASP A 140 -8.13 3.83 5.99
C ASP A 140 -6.73 3.23 5.99
N VAL A 141 -5.77 3.94 6.58
CA VAL A 141 -4.35 3.58 6.56
C VAL A 141 -3.74 3.68 7.95
N LEU A 142 -2.83 2.75 8.24
CA LEU A 142 -1.85 2.81 9.31
C LEU A 142 -0.64 3.61 8.83
N HIS A 143 -0.23 4.64 9.58
CA HIS A 143 0.98 5.41 9.28
C HIS A 143 2.10 5.00 10.24
N ALA A 144 3.22 4.56 9.69
CA ALA A 144 4.38 4.11 10.44
C ALA A 144 5.63 4.89 10.04
N ILE A 145 6.51 5.17 11.00
CA ILE A 145 7.75 5.91 10.82
C ILE A 145 8.90 5.03 11.34
N SER A 146 10.00 4.94 10.60
CA SER A 146 11.18 4.22 11.06
C SER A 146 11.77 4.87 12.31
N THR A 147 12.41 4.09 13.18
CA THR A 147 12.97 4.60 14.44
C THR A 147 14.03 5.69 14.27
N ASP A 148 14.68 5.76 13.10
CA ASP A 148 15.62 6.82 12.74
C ASP A 148 14.96 8.07 12.13
N GLY A 149 13.63 8.04 11.95
CA GLY A 149 12.82 9.14 11.40
C GLY A 149 12.97 9.36 9.89
N LYS A 150 13.71 8.51 9.18
CA LYS A 150 14.07 8.75 7.77
C LYS A 150 13.11 8.13 6.76
N ASN A 151 12.33 7.12 7.16
CA ASN A 151 11.48 6.35 6.28
C ASN A 151 10.06 6.37 6.84
N GLU A 152 9.07 6.57 5.99
CA GLU A 152 7.67 6.53 6.38
C GLU A 152 6.88 5.61 5.45
N MET A 153 5.85 4.97 5.98
CA MET A 153 5.00 4.06 5.24
C MET A 153 3.55 4.22 5.66
N TRP A 154 2.66 4.21 4.67
CA TRP A 154 1.21 4.17 4.86
C TRP A 154 0.69 2.85 4.33
N VAL A 155 0.15 2.04 5.21
CA VAL A 155 -0.32 0.69 4.91
C VAL A 155 -1.83 0.67 5.04
N LEU A 156 -2.53 0.17 4.03
CA LEU A 156 -3.96 -0.01 4.07
C LEU A 156 -4.35 -0.85 5.29
N ASN A 157 -5.38 -0.41 6.03
CA ASN A 157 -5.90 -1.12 7.19
C ASN A 157 -6.73 -2.36 6.75
N ASN A 158 -6.06 -3.30 6.07
CA ASN A 158 -6.64 -4.49 5.50
C ASN A 158 -5.81 -5.72 5.91
N PRO A 159 -6.24 -6.49 6.92
CA PRO A 159 -5.49 -7.66 7.40
C PRO A 159 -5.36 -8.77 6.36
N ALA A 160 -6.25 -8.82 5.36
CA ALA A 160 -6.21 -9.85 4.32
C ALA A 160 -5.12 -9.56 3.28
N PHE A 161 -4.92 -8.28 2.96
CA PHE A 161 -3.88 -7.82 2.03
C PHE A 161 -3.37 -6.42 2.43
N PRO A 162 -2.32 -6.34 3.28
CA PRO A 162 -1.80 -5.08 3.80
C PRO A 162 -1.01 -4.27 2.75
N LEU A 163 -1.74 -3.68 1.80
CA LEU A 163 -1.17 -2.91 0.70
C LEU A 163 -0.44 -1.66 1.20
N ILE A 164 0.76 -1.39 0.69
CA ILE A 164 1.47 -0.13 0.91
C ILE A 164 0.87 0.91 -0.04
N CYS A 165 0.17 1.89 0.52
CA CYS A 165 -0.44 2.98 -0.23
C CYS A 165 0.56 4.10 -0.54
N LYS A 166 1.52 4.31 0.35
CA LYS A 166 2.54 5.34 0.18
C LYS A 166 3.81 4.98 0.95
N THR A 167 4.96 5.39 0.43
CA THR A 167 6.21 5.48 1.20
C THR A 167 6.84 6.84 1.02
N LYS A 168 7.68 7.23 1.97
CA LYS A 168 8.62 8.34 1.83
C LYS A 168 10.00 7.78 2.12
N ASN A 169 10.90 7.92 1.14
CA ASN A 169 12.25 7.36 1.20
C ASN A 169 12.20 5.88 1.60
N GLY A 170 11.42 5.06 0.88
CA GLY A 170 11.23 3.64 1.19
C GLY A 170 12.40 2.78 0.71
N THR A 171 12.11 1.53 0.37
CA THR A 171 13.09 0.56 -0.17
C THR A 171 13.94 1.18 -1.27
N ALA A 172 15.26 1.00 -1.17
CA ALA A 172 16.25 1.55 -2.12
C ALA A 172 16.18 3.09 -2.32
N GLY A 173 15.56 3.83 -1.39
CA GLY A 173 15.40 5.28 -1.48
C GLY A 173 14.23 5.74 -2.35
N ALA A 174 13.44 4.82 -2.92
CA ALA A 174 12.29 5.15 -3.74
C ALA A 174 11.07 5.48 -2.89
N SER A 175 10.30 6.48 -3.34
CA SER A 175 9.00 6.83 -2.75
C SER A 175 7.87 6.34 -3.65
N PHE A 176 6.89 5.67 -3.06
CA PHE A 176 5.70 5.21 -3.75
C PHE A 176 4.51 6.05 -3.36
N THR A 177 3.58 6.30 -4.28
CA THR A 177 2.26 6.83 -3.95
C THR A 177 1.22 6.21 -4.87
N LEU A 178 0.30 5.46 -4.27
CA LEU A 178 -0.87 4.90 -4.93
C LEU A 178 -1.76 6.04 -5.44
N GLN A 179 -2.00 6.07 -6.75
CA GLN A 179 -2.80 7.08 -7.45
C GLN A 179 -4.23 6.61 -7.68
N SER A 180 -4.40 5.34 -8.01
CA SER A 180 -5.71 4.74 -8.27
C SER A 180 -5.75 3.28 -7.88
N ILE A 181 -6.95 2.81 -7.52
CA ILE A 181 -7.25 1.40 -7.33
C ILE A 181 -8.66 1.11 -7.87
N ARG A 182 -8.80 0.05 -8.67
CA ARG A 182 -10.03 -0.33 -9.35
C ARG A 182 -10.30 -1.82 -9.22
#